data_AF-A0A225WQM3-F1
#
_entry.id   AF-A0A225WQM3-F1
#
_cell.length_a   1.000
_cell.length_b   1.000
_cell.length_c   1.000
_cell.angle_alpha   90.00
_cell.angle_beta   90.00
_cell.angle_gamma   90.00
#
_symmetry.space_group_name_H-M   'P 1'
#
loop_
_entity.id
_entity.type
_entity.pdbx_description
1 polymer ?
#
loop_
_entity_poly.entity_id
_entity_poly.type
_entity_poly.pdbx_seq_one_letter_code
_entity_poly.pdbx_strand_id
1 'polypeptide(L)'
;MGNAVGTPPAGPNSLPVSGNKRGSNSKETARQHFTVEQLATFNGADSKRPIYISVKSEVYDVSSSRELYGPSGKYAALAGKDVTRALTLGNLGDAKELSNLDLSDLTPTQFQTLDEWLAKFRDDERKYTNVGRLVDADLRLTLEELLQFNGLDNPRGSVLVGVDGVVYDVTMNGSEFYGPGGMYGDFAGRDASKALACMSLEEEALNNPSIEGLTSEQRKTLDDWVKRFEGKYAIVGKVAGRK
;
A
#
# COMPACT_ATOMS: atom_id res chain seq x y z
N MET A 1 -13.55 -29.83 -14.70
CA MET A 1 -12.73 -30.30 -13.56
C MET A 1 -12.59 -29.09 -12.65
N GLY A 2 -13.23 -29.11 -11.48
CA GLY A 2 -13.39 -27.91 -10.65
C GLY A 2 -12.08 -27.55 -9.94
N ASN A 3 -11.60 -26.32 -10.15
CA ASN A 3 -10.52 -25.75 -9.38
C ASN A 3 -11.09 -25.28 -8.03
N ALA A 4 -11.20 -26.21 -7.09
CA ALA A 4 -11.47 -25.86 -5.70
C ALA A 4 -10.29 -25.07 -5.15
N VAL A 5 -10.54 -23.85 -4.68
CA VAL A 5 -9.53 -23.08 -3.94
C VAL A 5 -9.32 -23.81 -2.62
N GLY A 6 -8.19 -24.52 -2.50
CA GLY A 6 -7.76 -25.06 -1.23
C GLY A 6 -7.76 -23.94 -0.19
N THR A 7 -8.18 -24.25 1.04
CA THR A 7 -8.03 -23.33 2.16
C THR A 7 -6.60 -22.78 2.16
N PRO A 8 -6.41 -21.45 2.16
CA PRO A 8 -5.09 -20.86 2.25
C PRO A 8 -4.38 -21.45 3.46
N PRO A 9 -3.06 -21.69 3.40
CA PRO A 9 -2.32 -22.02 4.60
C PRO A 9 -2.58 -20.93 5.63
N ALA A 10 -2.89 -21.35 6.86
CA ALA A 10 -2.80 -20.45 7.99
C ALA A 10 -1.36 -19.90 7.99
N GLY A 11 -1.22 -18.59 7.74
CA GLY A 11 0.03 -17.88 7.98
C GLY A 11 0.53 -18.17 9.41
N PRO A 12 1.85 -18.18 9.63
CA PRO A 12 2.50 -19.05 10.59
C PRO A 12 2.06 -18.77 12.02
N ASN A 13 1.20 -19.65 12.54
CA ASN A 13 1.09 -19.92 13.97
C ASN A 13 1.30 -21.42 14.20
N SER A 14 2.49 -21.89 13.80
CA SER A 14 3.02 -23.19 14.24
C SER A 14 4.52 -23.24 14.01
N LEU A 15 5.30 -22.74 14.96
CA LEU A 15 6.59 -23.36 15.29
C LEU A 15 6.76 -23.41 16.83
N PRO A 16 7.45 -24.45 17.33
CA PRO A 16 7.39 -24.89 18.72
C PRO A 16 8.19 -24.03 19.69
N VAL A 17 7.85 -24.19 20.97
CA VAL A 17 8.58 -23.67 22.12
C VAL A 17 10.02 -24.23 22.18
N SER A 18 10.95 -23.29 22.35
CA SER A 18 12.30 -23.39 22.93
C SER A 18 13.47 -23.95 22.09
N GLY A 19 14.39 -23.03 21.77
CA GLY A 19 15.74 -23.27 21.29
C GLY A 19 16.57 -22.00 21.44
N ASN A 20 17.16 -21.82 22.61
CA ASN A 20 17.87 -20.62 23.05
C ASN A 20 19.17 -20.34 22.23
N LYS A 21 19.23 -19.28 21.40
CA LYS A 21 20.51 -18.64 20.99
C LYS A 21 20.39 -17.12 20.80
N ARG A 22 20.89 -16.43 21.83
CA ARG A 22 21.51 -15.09 21.90
C ARG A 22 21.71 -14.30 20.58
N GLY A 23 21.05 -13.15 20.50
CA GLY A 23 21.69 -11.84 20.42
C GLY A 23 22.14 -11.29 19.06
N SER A 24 21.30 -10.46 18.44
CA SER A 24 21.71 -9.23 17.76
C SER A 24 20.55 -8.23 17.86
N ASN A 25 20.76 -7.15 18.63
CA ASN A 25 19.75 -6.15 18.91
C ASN A 25 19.91 -4.98 17.92
N SER A 26 19.54 -5.20 16.66
CA SER A 26 19.20 -4.10 15.75
C SER A 26 17.70 -3.88 15.86
N LYS A 27 17.26 -2.78 16.48
CA LYS A 27 15.87 -2.34 16.37
C LYS A 27 15.63 -1.89 14.93
N GLU A 28 15.44 -2.85 14.04
CA GLU A 28 14.85 -2.61 12.74
C GLU A 28 13.42 -2.13 13.02
N THR A 29 13.18 -0.84 12.80
CA THR A 29 11.84 -0.27 12.96
C THR A 29 10.92 -0.99 11.98
N ALA A 30 9.95 -1.75 12.49
CA ALA A 30 8.97 -2.42 11.66
C ALA A 30 8.30 -1.39 10.73
N ARG A 31 8.26 -1.68 9.43
CA ARG A 31 7.59 -0.83 8.44
C ARG A 31 6.12 -0.67 8.82
N GLN A 32 5.61 0.55 8.73
CA GLN A 32 4.23 0.87 9.10
C GLN A 32 3.50 1.69 8.03
N HIS A 33 2.17 1.74 8.13
CA HIS A 33 1.38 2.62 7.28
C HIS A 33 1.32 4.02 7.90
N PHE A 34 1.33 5.05 7.06
CA PHE A 34 1.17 6.44 7.46
C PHE A 34 0.03 7.07 6.69
N THR A 35 -0.87 7.78 7.36
CA THR A 35 -1.76 8.74 6.69
C THR A 35 -0.99 10.02 6.34
N VAL A 36 -1.56 10.87 5.48
CA VAL A 36 -0.99 12.20 5.16
C VAL A 36 -0.76 13.02 6.42
N GLU A 37 -1.72 13.00 7.34
CA GLU A 37 -1.68 13.73 8.60
C GLU A 37 -0.57 13.20 9.53
N GLN A 38 -0.43 11.87 9.61
CA GLN A 38 0.64 11.24 10.39
C GLN A 38 2.01 11.58 9.81
N LEU A 39 2.18 11.49 8.48
CA LEU A 39 3.42 11.81 7.78
C LEU A 39 3.81 13.28 8.01
N ALA A 40 2.85 14.21 7.98
CA ALA A 40 3.08 15.63 8.21
C ALA A 40 3.70 15.95 9.57
N THR A 41 3.56 15.05 10.56
CA THR A 41 4.19 15.21 11.88
C THR A 41 5.71 14.93 11.89
N PHE A 42 6.27 14.41 10.79
CA PHE A 42 7.69 14.09 10.60
C PHE A 42 8.37 15.10 9.65
N ASN A 43 8.10 16.38 9.87
CA ASN A 43 8.57 17.50 9.05
C ASN A 43 9.89 18.14 9.53
N GLY A 44 10.51 17.58 10.56
CA GLY A 44 11.78 18.07 11.12
C GLY A 44 11.68 19.30 12.02
N ALA A 45 10.49 19.85 12.28
CA ALA A 45 10.30 20.96 13.22
C ALA A 45 10.75 20.61 14.64
N ASP A 46 10.47 19.39 15.09
CA ASP A 46 11.06 18.82 16.30
C ASP A 46 12.40 18.16 15.96
N SER A 47 13.48 18.62 16.60
CA SER A 47 14.82 18.05 16.44
C SER A 47 14.95 16.64 16.98
N LYS A 48 14.03 16.20 17.85
CA LYS A 48 14.00 14.87 18.45
C LYS A 48 13.22 13.85 17.63
N ARG A 49 12.43 14.29 16.65
CA ARG A 49 11.69 13.41 15.75
C ARG A 49 12.47 13.18 14.45
N PRO A 50 12.28 12.02 13.81
CA PRO A 50 12.84 11.81 12.49
C PRO A 50 12.14 12.69 11.44
N ILE A 51 12.78 12.82 10.28
CA ILE A 51 12.26 13.53 9.11
C ILE A 51 11.91 12.50 8.06
N TYR A 52 10.65 12.46 7.63
CA TYR A 52 10.17 11.51 6.62
C TYR A 52 9.75 12.23 5.35
N ILE A 53 9.89 11.54 4.21
CA ILE A 53 9.27 11.92 2.94
C ILE A 53 8.65 10.67 2.31
N SER A 54 7.60 10.85 1.50
CA SER A 54 7.00 9.78 0.71
C SER A 54 7.29 9.96 -0.79
N VAL A 55 7.67 8.89 -1.47
CA VAL A 55 7.86 8.87 -2.94
C VAL A 55 7.23 7.60 -3.50
N LYS A 56 6.29 7.72 -4.44
CA LYS A 56 5.43 6.60 -4.91
C LYS A 56 4.82 5.82 -3.74
N SER A 57 4.34 6.55 -2.74
CA SER A 57 3.81 6.01 -1.48
C SER A 57 4.81 5.26 -0.60
N GLU A 58 6.08 5.12 -0.98
CA GLU A 58 7.11 4.54 -0.10
C GLU A 58 7.67 5.63 0.82
N VAL A 59 7.65 5.40 2.13
CA VAL A 59 8.07 6.38 3.14
C VAL A 59 9.50 6.12 3.54
N TYR A 60 10.35 7.14 3.42
CA TYR A 60 11.78 7.07 3.70
C TYR A 60 12.18 7.98 4.85
N ASP A 61 13.06 7.47 5.72
CA ASP A 61 13.73 8.24 6.76
C ASP A 61 14.91 9.02 6.18
N VAL A 62 14.76 10.34 6.10
CA VAL A 62 15.77 11.28 5.60
C VAL A 62 16.47 12.06 6.72
N SER A 63 16.36 11.60 7.97
CA SER A 63 16.95 12.24 9.15
C SER A 63 18.47 12.34 9.08
N SER A 64 19.13 11.42 8.37
CA SER A 64 20.58 11.43 8.13
C SER A 64 21.05 12.65 7.33
N SER A 65 20.13 13.33 6.62
CA SER A 65 20.38 14.56 5.86
C SER A 65 19.54 15.74 6.35
N ARG A 66 19.46 15.93 7.67
CA ARG A 66 18.71 17.04 8.31
C ARG A 66 19.22 18.42 7.88
N GLU A 67 20.45 18.57 7.43
CA GLU A 67 20.97 19.79 6.80
C GLU A 67 20.27 20.13 5.47
N LEU A 68 19.71 19.14 4.78
CA LEU A 68 18.97 19.31 3.53
C LEU A 68 17.46 19.41 3.75
N TYR A 69 16.89 18.51 4.56
CA TYR A 69 15.43 18.38 4.75
C TYR A 69 14.91 19.02 6.04
N GLY A 70 15.78 19.40 6.97
CA GLY A 70 15.39 20.12 8.18
C GLY A 70 14.89 21.53 7.88
N PRO A 71 14.34 22.24 8.88
CA PRO A 71 13.64 23.52 8.69
C PRO A 71 14.43 24.62 7.97
N SER A 72 15.77 24.58 8.03
CA SER A 72 16.67 25.54 7.38
C SER A 72 17.33 25.02 6.11
N GLY A 73 17.03 23.77 5.71
CA GLY A 73 17.62 23.12 4.56
C GLY A 73 16.93 23.50 3.25
N LYS A 74 17.64 23.33 2.13
CA LYS A 74 17.12 23.67 0.80
C LYS A 74 15.93 22.82 0.34
N TYR A 75 15.69 21.67 0.98
CA TYR A 75 14.56 20.77 0.73
C TYR A 75 13.57 20.73 1.91
N ALA A 76 13.58 21.73 2.79
CA ALA A 76 12.67 21.81 3.94
C ALA A 76 11.19 21.65 3.56
N ALA A 77 10.80 22.16 2.38
CA ALA A 77 9.42 22.10 1.89
C ALA A 77 8.88 20.67 1.67
N LEU A 78 9.79 19.69 1.50
CA LEU A 78 9.50 18.28 1.23
C LEU A 78 9.19 17.48 2.51
N ALA A 79 9.70 17.95 3.65
CA ALA A 79 9.65 17.22 4.90
C ALA A 79 8.20 16.98 5.37
N GLY A 80 7.87 15.73 5.66
CA GLY A 80 6.55 15.29 6.08
C GLY A 80 5.52 15.21 4.95
N LYS A 81 5.93 15.09 3.68
CA LYS A 81 5.00 15.10 2.54
C LYS A 81 5.24 13.97 1.55
N ASP A 82 4.22 13.69 0.74
CA ASP A 82 4.38 12.97 -0.53
C ASP A 82 4.95 13.92 -1.57
N VAL A 83 6.14 13.60 -2.07
CA VAL A 83 6.86 14.43 -3.02
C VAL A 83 6.78 13.88 -4.44
N THR A 84 6.00 12.81 -4.65
CA THR A 84 5.90 12.08 -5.92
C THR A 84 5.57 13.02 -7.06
N ARG A 85 4.48 13.78 -6.93
CA ARG A 85 4.00 14.70 -7.96
C ARG A 85 4.98 15.84 -8.22
N ALA A 86 5.46 16.48 -7.16
CA ALA A 86 6.43 17.56 -7.24
C ALA A 86 7.76 17.12 -7.91
N LEU A 87 8.24 15.90 -7.65
CA LEU A 87 9.39 15.31 -8.32
C LEU A 87 9.11 15.06 -9.80
N THR A 88 7.97 14.44 -10.12
CA THR A 88 7.55 14.15 -11.51
C THR A 88 7.47 15.42 -12.36
N LEU A 89 7.00 16.53 -11.78
CA LEU A 89 6.88 17.82 -12.46
C LEU A 89 8.14 18.69 -12.38
N GLY A 90 9.17 18.27 -11.64
CA GLY A 90 10.38 19.05 -11.42
C GLY A 90 10.17 20.33 -10.60
N ASN A 91 9.08 20.41 -9.82
CA ASN A 91 8.67 21.60 -9.08
C ASN A 91 8.58 21.35 -7.57
N LEU A 92 9.74 21.19 -6.94
CA LEU A 92 9.89 20.82 -5.52
C LEU A 92 9.51 21.91 -4.52
N GLY A 93 9.30 23.15 -4.98
CA GLY A 93 8.91 24.27 -4.13
C GLY A 93 7.41 24.56 -4.13
N ASP A 94 6.64 23.92 -5.01
CA ASP A 94 5.22 24.23 -5.19
C ASP A 94 4.36 23.52 -4.15
N ALA A 95 3.73 24.31 -3.29
CA ALA A 95 2.88 23.82 -2.22
C ALA A 95 1.66 23.05 -2.75
N LYS A 96 1.13 23.39 -3.93
CA LYS A 96 0.00 22.68 -4.54
C LYS A 96 0.42 21.27 -4.93
N GLU A 97 1.54 21.16 -5.63
CA GLU A 97 2.06 19.85 -6.09
C GLU A 97 2.45 18.94 -4.91
N LEU A 98 2.94 19.53 -3.82
CA LEU A 98 3.28 18.80 -2.58
C LEU A 98 2.07 18.42 -1.72
N SER A 99 0.88 18.93 -2.04
CA SER A 99 -0.37 18.63 -1.33
C SER A 99 -1.31 17.72 -2.13
N ASN A 100 -0.99 17.45 -3.40
CA ASN A 100 -1.83 16.69 -4.30
C ASN A 100 -1.26 15.27 -4.51
N LEU A 101 -2.01 14.26 -4.07
CA LEU A 101 -1.67 12.85 -4.23
C LEU A 101 -2.09 12.28 -5.59
N ASP A 102 -2.99 12.97 -6.30
CA ASP A 102 -3.48 12.56 -7.61
C ASP A 102 -2.37 12.69 -8.65
N LEU A 103 -2.22 11.62 -9.44
CA LEU A 103 -1.24 11.50 -10.50
C LEU A 103 -1.89 11.16 -11.85
N SER A 104 -3.24 11.16 -11.92
CA SER A 104 -4.00 10.71 -13.09
C SER A 104 -3.85 11.62 -14.32
N ASP A 105 -3.46 12.88 -14.13
CA ASP A 105 -3.18 13.86 -15.18
C ASP A 105 -1.72 13.82 -15.68
N LEU A 106 -0.87 12.96 -15.11
CA LEU A 106 0.55 12.85 -15.48
C LEU A 106 0.76 11.80 -16.56
N THR A 107 1.68 12.08 -17.48
CA THR A 107 2.01 11.23 -18.63
C THR A 107 3.12 10.22 -18.30
N PRO A 108 3.18 9.07 -19.00
CA PRO A 108 4.27 8.10 -18.84
C PRO A 108 5.67 8.69 -18.99
N THR A 109 5.86 9.66 -19.90
CA THR A 109 7.16 10.33 -20.09
C THR A 109 7.55 11.16 -18.87
N GLN A 110 6.60 11.81 -18.20
CA GLN A 110 6.88 12.52 -16.95
C GLN A 110 7.31 11.54 -15.84
N PHE A 111 6.75 10.33 -15.81
CA PHE A 111 7.17 9.30 -14.87
C PHE A 111 8.58 8.74 -15.11
N GLN A 112 9.12 8.80 -16.33
CA GLN A 112 10.51 8.38 -16.59
C GLN A 112 11.52 9.19 -15.77
N THR A 113 11.31 10.51 -15.66
CA THR A 113 12.15 11.37 -14.82
C THR A 113 12.10 10.97 -13.35
N LEU A 114 10.93 10.59 -12.84
CA LEU A 114 10.77 10.09 -11.49
C LEU A 114 11.48 8.75 -11.29
N ASP A 115 11.40 7.84 -12.25
CA ASP A 115 12.04 6.52 -12.17
C ASP A 115 13.57 6.60 -12.16
N GLU A 116 14.15 7.47 -12.98
CA GLU A 116 15.60 7.75 -12.95
C GLU A 116 16.04 8.36 -11.61
N TRP A 117 15.24 9.26 -11.06
CA TRP A 117 15.49 9.85 -9.75
C TRP A 117 15.43 8.79 -8.65
N LEU A 118 14.39 7.95 -8.67
CA LEU A 118 14.20 6.85 -7.72
C LEU A 118 15.32 5.84 -7.80
N ALA A 119 15.83 5.52 -9.00
CA ALA A 119 16.97 4.64 -9.16
C ALA A 119 18.20 5.20 -8.43
N LYS A 120 18.51 6.49 -8.60
CA LYS A 120 19.64 7.15 -7.89
C LYS A 120 19.41 7.27 -6.38
N PHE A 121 18.18 7.58 -5.98
CA PHE A 121 17.80 7.72 -4.57
C PHE A 121 17.88 6.38 -3.84
N ARG A 122 17.49 5.29 -4.53
CA ARG A 122 17.56 3.93 -4.00
C ARG A 122 18.96 3.38 -4.07
N ASP A 123 19.72 3.51 -5.15
CA ASP A 123 21.08 2.96 -5.27
C ASP A 123 22.03 3.41 -4.14
N ASP A 124 21.75 4.57 -3.54
CA ASP A 124 22.30 4.98 -2.24
C ASP A 124 21.57 4.27 -1.07
N GLU A 125 21.36 2.94 -1.16
CA GLU A 125 20.44 2.13 -0.31
C GLU A 125 20.80 2.19 1.18
N ARG A 126 21.99 2.69 1.49
CA ARG A 126 22.48 2.90 2.87
C ARG A 126 22.09 4.23 3.46
N LYS A 127 21.69 5.21 2.64
CA LYS A 127 21.50 6.58 3.11
C LYS A 127 20.15 6.81 3.77
N TYR A 128 19.08 6.27 3.17
CA TYR A 128 17.71 6.45 3.66
C TYR A 128 16.98 5.12 3.76
N THR A 129 16.53 4.80 4.96
CA THR A 129 15.79 3.57 5.24
C THR A 129 14.32 3.73 4.85
N ASN A 130 13.76 2.75 4.15
CA ASN A 130 12.31 2.68 3.96
C ASN A 130 11.64 2.26 5.28
N VAL A 131 10.83 3.15 5.84
CA VAL A 131 10.17 2.96 7.14
C VAL A 131 8.69 2.64 7.01
N GLY A 132 8.15 2.53 5.79
CA GLY A 132 6.74 2.27 5.62
C GLY A 132 6.14 2.67 4.28
N ARG A 133 4.82 2.78 4.28
CA ARG A 133 4.01 3.17 3.12
C ARG A 133 3.01 4.26 3.50
N LEU A 134 2.89 5.28 2.68
CA LEU A 134 1.82 6.27 2.76
C LEU A 134 0.56 5.66 2.17
N VAL A 135 -0.50 5.64 2.97
CA VAL A 135 -1.84 5.21 2.56
C VAL A 135 -2.75 6.42 2.43
N ASP A 136 -3.50 6.44 1.34
CA ASP A 136 -4.58 7.41 1.16
C ASP A 136 -5.81 6.85 1.88
N ALA A 137 -6.22 7.50 2.96
CA ALA A 137 -7.40 7.11 3.70
C ALA A 137 -8.61 7.81 3.06
N ASP A 138 -9.71 7.08 2.89
CA ASP A 138 -10.99 7.55 2.32
C ASP A 138 -11.14 7.47 0.80
N LEU A 139 -10.39 6.58 0.15
CA LEU A 139 -10.62 6.25 -1.26
C LEU A 139 -12.07 5.79 -1.49
N ARG A 140 -12.72 6.33 -2.52
CA ARG A 140 -14.05 5.90 -2.99
C ARG A 140 -13.92 5.49 -4.45
N LEU A 141 -13.68 4.20 -4.66
CA LEU A 141 -13.35 3.65 -5.98
C LEU A 141 -14.53 2.88 -6.55
N THR A 142 -14.94 3.18 -7.77
CA THR A 142 -15.77 2.27 -8.56
C THR A 142 -15.02 0.95 -8.82
N LEU A 143 -15.75 -0.08 -9.24
CA LEU A 143 -15.10 -1.35 -9.63
C LEU A 143 -14.11 -1.15 -10.78
N GLU A 144 -14.40 -0.27 -11.72
CA GLU A 144 -13.53 0.03 -12.86
C GLU A 144 -12.26 0.76 -12.43
N GLU A 145 -12.36 1.77 -11.55
CA GLU A 145 -11.20 2.48 -11.01
C GLU A 145 -10.31 1.55 -10.16
N LEU A 146 -10.92 0.63 -9.41
CA LEU A 146 -10.18 -0.32 -8.58
C LEU A 146 -9.26 -1.22 -9.41
N LEU A 147 -9.62 -1.56 -10.66
CA LEU A 147 -8.82 -2.44 -11.53
C LEU A 147 -7.41 -1.93 -11.78
N GLN A 148 -7.19 -0.61 -11.73
CA GLN A 148 -5.86 -0.01 -11.92
C GLN A 148 -4.90 -0.37 -10.77
N PHE A 149 -5.42 -0.76 -9.61
CA PHE A 149 -4.64 -1.06 -8.41
C PHE A 149 -4.26 -2.55 -8.34
N ASN A 150 -3.71 -3.07 -9.43
CA ASN A 150 -3.25 -4.45 -9.59
C ASN A 150 -1.73 -4.63 -9.37
N GLY A 151 -1.04 -3.55 -8.96
CA GLY A 151 0.42 -3.51 -8.82
C GLY A 151 1.19 -3.20 -10.10
N LEU A 152 0.51 -3.02 -11.24
CA LEU A 152 1.13 -2.72 -12.54
C LEU A 152 0.65 -1.38 -13.12
N ASP A 153 -0.66 -1.17 -13.18
CA ASP A 153 -1.23 -0.09 -14.00
C ASP A 153 -1.23 1.26 -13.27
N ASN A 154 -1.44 1.25 -11.96
CA ASN A 154 -1.36 2.47 -11.15
C ASN A 154 0.11 2.94 -10.99
N PRO A 155 0.40 4.24 -11.16
CA PRO A 155 1.77 4.77 -11.11
C PRO A 155 2.49 4.60 -9.76
N ARG A 156 1.76 4.32 -8.68
CA ARG A 156 2.31 4.02 -7.34
C ARG A 156 2.59 2.53 -7.12
N GLY A 157 2.23 1.67 -8.09
CA GLY A 157 2.39 0.22 -7.99
C GLY A 157 1.62 -0.38 -6.82
N SER A 158 0.53 0.26 -6.41
CA SER A 158 -0.32 -0.23 -5.32
C SER A 158 -1.10 -1.47 -5.75
N VAL A 159 -1.22 -2.42 -4.82
CA VAL A 159 -2.13 -3.55 -4.91
C VAL A 159 -3.26 -3.34 -3.91
N LEU A 160 -4.48 -3.11 -4.41
CA LEU A 160 -5.67 -2.96 -3.59
C LEU A 160 -6.61 -4.15 -3.82
N VAL A 161 -7.30 -4.58 -2.76
CA VAL A 161 -8.33 -5.64 -2.83
C VAL A 161 -9.57 -5.17 -2.09
N GLY A 162 -10.72 -5.25 -2.75
CA GLY A 162 -12.03 -5.04 -2.14
C GLY A 162 -12.52 -6.32 -1.46
N VAL A 163 -12.96 -6.23 -0.21
CA VAL A 163 -13.61 -7.33 0.51
C VAL A 163 -14.78 -6.78 1.33
N ASP A 164 -15.97 -7.32 1.09
CA ASP A 164 -17.25 -6.84 1.61
C ASP A 164 -17.45 -5.31 1.46
N GLY A 165 -16.96 -4.74 0.35
CA GLY A 165 -17.10 -3.32 0.02
C GLY A 165 -16.08 -2.41 0.69
N VAL A 166 -15.21 -2.95 1.53
CA VAL A 166 -14.06 -2.26 2.10
C VAL A 166 -12.84 -2.49 1.22
N VAL A 167 -12.06 -1.44 0.96
CA VAL A 167 -10.83 -1.52 0.16
C VAL A 167 -9.63 -1.60 1.09
N TYR A 168 -8.82 -2.63 0.91
CA TYR A 168 -7.60 -2.89 1.67
C TYR A 168 -6.36 -2.67 0.81
N ASP A 169 -5.35 -1.98 1.34
CA ASP A 169 -4.01 -1.92 0.75
C ASP A 169 -3.21 -3.15 1.21
N VAL A 170 -2.96 -4.04 0.24
CA VAL A 170 -2.20 -5.27 0.45
C VAL A 170 -0.76 -5.17 -0.06
N THR A 171 -0.30 -3.98 -0.45
CA THR A 171 0.98 -3.80 -1.13
C THR A 171 2.17 -4.15 -0.23
N MET A 172 2.19 -3.69 1.02
CA MET A 172 3.36 -3.81 1.91
C MET A 172 3.58 -5.25 2.42
N ASN A 173 2.50 -5.94 2.83
CA ASN A 173 2.57 -7.25 3.52
C ASN A 173 1.75 -8.35 2.80
N GLY A 174 1.35 -8.11 1.56
CA GLY A 174 0.50 -9.01 0.78
C GLY A 174 0.83 -9.08 -0.70
N SER A 175 1.77 -8.28 -1.21
CA SER A 175 2.15 -8.27 -2.63
C SER A 175 2.70 -9.61 -3.12
N GLU A 176 3.33 -10.42 -2.25
CA GLU A 176 3.75 -11.79 -2.60
C GLU A 176 2.56 -12.72 -2.94
N PHE A 177 1.36 -12.41 -2.45
CA PHE A 177 0.16 -13.21 -2.67
C PHE A 177 -0.75 -12.61 -3.73
N TYR A 178 -1.02 -11.30 -3.62
CA TYR A 178 -2.00 -10.59 -4.44
C TYR A 178 -1.36 -9.74 -5.53
N GLY A 179 -0.04 -9.53 -5.50
CA GLY A 179 0.65 -8.80 -6.55
C GLY A 179 0.88 -9.64 -7.80
N PRO A 180 1.53 -9.06 -8.82
CA PRO A 180 1.85 -9.74 -10.06
C PRO A 180 2.62 -11.04 -9.85
N GLY A 181 2.09 -12.15 -10.37
CA GLY A 181 2.67 -13.49 -10.22
C GLY A 181 2.38 -14.19 -8.88
N GLY A 182 1.63 -13.54 -7.98
CA GLY A 182 1.15 -14.15 -6.73
C GLY A 182 0.01 -15.14 -6.97
N MET A 183 -0.12 -16.13 -6.08
CA MET A 183 -1.15 -17.20 -6.21
C MET A 183 -2.60 -16.70 -6.11
N TYR A 184 -2.80 -15.49 -5.59
CA TYR A 184 -4.09 -14.81 -5.49
C TYR A 184 -4.08 -13.48 -6.28
N GLY A 185 -3.19 -13.37 -7.28
CA GLY A 185 -3.05 -12.19 -8.13
C GLY A 185 -4.33 -11.84 -8.90
N ASP A 186 -5.22 -12.81 -9.12
CA ASP A 186 -6.52 -12.57 -9.76
C ASP A 186 -7.43 -11.62 -8.95
N PHE A 187 -7.19 -11.46 -7.64
CA PHE A 187 -7.92 -10.51 -6.79
C PHE A 187 -7.39 -9.07 -6.86
N ALA A 188 -6.20 -8.87 -7.45
CA ALA A 188 -5.57 -7.56 -7.52
C ALA A 188 -6.46 -6.57 -8.28
N GLY A 189 -6.79 -5.45 -7.64
CA GLY A 189 -7.67 -4.43 -8.22
C GLY A 189 -9.14 -4.85 -8.33
N ARG A 190 -9.58 -5.90 -7.61
CA ARG A 190 -10.97 -6.37 -7.65
C ARG A 190 -11.63 -6.37 -6.30
N ASP A 191 -12.95 -6.32 -6.31
CA ASP A 191 -13.75 -6.70 -5.15
C ASP A 191 -13.93 -8.23 -5.14
N ALA A 192 -13.13 -8.89 -4.31
CA ALA A 192 -13.05 -10.33 -4.20
C ALA A 192 -14.15 -10.95 -3.33
N SER A 193 -15.17 -10.18 -2.92
CA SER A 193 -16.21 -10.64 -1.98
C SER A 193 -16.84 -11.98 -2.37
N LYS A 194 -17.32 -12.11 -3.62
CA LYS A 194 -17.99 -13.32 -4.10
C LYS A 194 -17.02 -14.49 -4.24
N ALA A 195 -15.86 -14.24 -4.84
CA ALA A 195 -14.80 -15.22 -5.00
C ALA A 195 -14.34 -15.82 -3.66
N LEU A 196 -14.14 -14.98 -2.64
CA LEU A 196 -13.78 -15.41 -1.30
C LEU A 196 -14.93 -16.15 -0.59
N ALA A 197 -16.17 -15.68 -0.72
CA ALA A 197 -17.34 -16.35 -0.15
C ALA A 197 -17.57 -17.75 -0.75
N CYS A 198 -17.37 -17.89 -2.06
CA CYS A 198 -17.54 -19.12 -2.81
C CYS A 198 -16.29 -20.01 -2.84
N MET A 199 -15.14 -19.53 -2.33
CA MET A 199 -13.84 -20.21 -2.44
C MET A 199 -13.52 -20.58 -3.90
N SER A 200 -13.66 -19.62 -4.80
CA SER A 200 -13.57 -19.82 -6.25
C SER A 200 -12.72 -18.74 -6.91
N LEU A 201 -11.89 -19.13 -7.87
CA LEU A 201 -11.14 -18.24 -8.78
C LEU A 201 -11.73 -18.25 -10.20
N GLU A 202 -12.96 -18.72 -10.36
CA GLU A 202 -13.62 -18.71 -11.67
C GLU A 202 -14.02 -17.28 -12.06
N GLU A 203 -14.01 -16.98 -13.36
CA GLU A 203 -14.26 -15.63 -13.88
C GLU A 203 -15.61 -15.06 -13.43
N GLU A 204 -16.64 -15.89 -13.32
CA GLU A 204 -17.96 -15.45 -12.86
C GLU A 204 -17.93 -14.92 -11.42
N ALA A 205 -17.11 -15.51 -10.56
CA ALA A 205 -16.96 -15.08 -9.17
C ALA A 205 -16.00 -13.88 -9.04
N LEU A 206 -14.99 -13.78 -9.90
CA LEU A 206 -14.02 -12.68 -9.93
C LEU A 206 -14.60 -11.38 -10.51
N ASN A 207 -15.51 -11.49 -11.47
CA ASN A 207 -16.09 -10.34 -12.18
C ASN A 207 -17.41 -9.85 -11.56
N ASN A 208 -17.97 -10.57 -10.59
CA ASN A 208 -19.22 -10.20 -9.92
C ASN A 208 -19.07 -10.19 -8.40
N PRO A 209 -18.90 -9.03 -7.77
CA PRO A 209 -18.74 -8.95 -6.32
C PRO A 209 -20.05 -9.10 -5.53
N SER A 210 -21.18 -9.34 -6.21
CA SER A 210 -22.50 -9.41 -5.55
C SER A 210 -22.56 -10.51 -4.50
N ILE A 211 -22.90 -10.09 -3.28
CA ILE A 211 -23.17 -10.97 -2.13
C ILE A 211 -24.63 -11.41 -2.06
N GLU A 212 -25.46 -11.03 -3.03
CA GLU A 212 -26.84 -11.51 -3.12
C GLU A 212 -26.85 -13.02 -3.40
N GLY A 213 -27.80 -13.71 -2.76
CA GLY A 213 -27.98 -15.15 -2.92
C GLY A 213 -26.87 -16.02 -2.31
N LEU A 214 -25.95 -15.46 -1.52
CA LEU A 214 -25.01 -16.26 -0.74
C LEU A 214 -25.75 -17.13 0.28
N THR A 215 -25.33 -18.39 0.41
CA THR A 215 -25.79 -19.24 1.52
C THR A 215 -25.25 -18.73 2.85
N SER A 216 -25.85 -19.15 3.96
CA SER A 216 -25.36 -18.79 5.31
C SER A 216 -23.91 -19.24 5.54
N GLU A 217 -23.50 -20.36 4.95
CA GLU A 217 -22.13 -20.87 5.02
C GLU A 217 -21.17 -19.99 4.23
N GLN A 218 -21.52 -19.59 3.01
CA GLN A 218 -20.71 -18.68 2.19
C GLN A 218 -20.60 -17.29 2.83
N ARG A 219 -21.69 -16.79 3.43
CA ARG A 219 -21.66 -15.54 4.20
C ARG A 219 -20.69 -15.63 5.38
N LYS A 220 -20.75 -16.72 6.14
CA LYS A 220 -19.82 -16.94 7.26
C LYS A 220 -18.37 -17.01 6.78
N THR A 221 -18.10 -17.68 5.66
CA THR A 221 -16.77 -17.71 5.05
C THR A 221 -16.28 -16.31 4.70
N LEU A 222 -17.15 -15.46 4.11
CA LEU A 222 -16.83 -14.06 3.83
C LEU A 222 -16.53 -13.26 5.11
N ASP A 223 -17.33 -13.43 6.16
CA ASP A 223 -17.12 -12.73 7.45
C ASP A 223 -15.77 -13.08 8.08
N ASP A 224 -15.37 -14.35 7.98
CA ASP A 224 -14.07 -14.80 8.48
C ASP A 224 -12.92 -14.22 7.63
N TRP A 225 -13.13 -14.02 6.32
CA TRP A 225 -12.20 -13.32 5.45
C TRP A 225 -12.07 -11.84 5.79
N VAL A 226 -13.18 -11.14 6.01
CA VAL A 226 -13.18 -9.73 6.43
C VAL A 226 -12.31 -9.55 7.67
N LYS A 227 -12.53 -10.36 8.72
CA LYS A 227 -11.72 -10.31 9.96
C LYS A 227 -10.23 -10.53 9.71
N ARG A 228 -9.86 -11.43 8.80
CA ARG A 228 -8.45 -11.68 8.44
C ARG A 228 -7.84 -10.47 7.75
N PHE A 229 -8.57 -9.83 6.84
CA PHE A 229 -8.10 -8.65 6.14
C PHE A 229 -7.96 -7.45 7.09
N GLU A 230 -8.96 -7.18 7.92
CA GLU A 230 -8.93 -6.12 8.94
C GLU A 230 -7.76 -6.27 9.92
N GLY A 231 -7.39 -7.50 10.27
CA GLY A 231 -6.27 -7.77 11.18
C GLY A 231 -4.88 -7.60 10.56
N LYS A 232 -4.76 -7.54 9.22
CA LYS A 232 -3.47 -7.64 8.52
C LYS A 232 -3.17 -6.46 7.60
N TYR A 233 -4.19 -5.87 6.97
CA TYR A 233 -4.03 -4.90 5.90
C TYR A 233 -4.64 -3.56 6.28
N ALA A 234 -4.06 -2.47 5.76
CA ALA A 234 -4.60 -1.14 6.00
C ALA A 234 -5.92 -0.98 5.24
N ILE A 235 -6.95 -0.49 5.93
CA ILE A 235 -8.18 -0.04 5.28
C ILE A 235 -7.89 1.32 4.67
N VAL A 236 -8.11 1.44 3.36
CA VAL A 236 -7.82 2.67 2.59
C VAL A 236 -9.08 3.28 1.98
N GLY A 237 -10.21 2.59 2.03
CA GLY A 237 -11.43 3.15 1.47
C GLY A 237 -12.59 2.17 1.35
N LYS A 238 -13.50 2.51 0.44
CA LYS A 238 -14.69 1.71 0.13
C LYS A 238 -14.94 1.64 -1.38
N VAL A 239 -15.56 0.55 -1.81
CA VAL A 239 -16.05 0.39 -3.18
C VAL A 239 -17.32 1.23 -3.35
N ALA A 240 -17.31 2.15 -4.32
CA ALA A 240 -18.41 3.03 -4.65
C ALA A 240 -19.55 2.27 -5.33
N GLY A 241 -20.79 2.72 -5.11
CA GLY A 241 -21.98 2.16 -5.77
C GLY A 241 -22.47 0.82 -5.23
N ARG A 242 -21.82 0.25 -4.22
CA ARG A 242 -22.32 -0.93 -3.50
C ARG A 242 -23.59 -0.54 -2.72
N LYS A 243 -24.71 -1.19 -3.06
CA LYS A 243 -25.99 -1.07 -2.35
C LYS A 243 -26.12 -2.17 -1.30
#